data_AF-A0AAW8NTQ5-F1
#
_entry.id   AF-A0AAW8NTQ5-F1
#
_cell.length_a   1.000
_cell.length_b   1.000
_cell.length_c   1.000
_cell.angle_alpha   90.00
_cell.angle_beta   90.00
_cell.angle_gamma   90.00
#
_symmetry.space_group_name_H-M   'P 1'
#
loop_
_entity.id
_entity.type
_entity.pdbx_description
1 polymer ?
#
loop_
_entity_poly.entity_id
_entity_poly.type
_entity_poly.pdbx_seq_one_letter_code
_entity_poly.pdbx_strand_id
1 'polypeptide(L)'
;MAKVNLSKAAQLTGKNRTTIWRHIKSGKLSSERDSLDMPIVDTSELIRVYGSISLDATPTPDKKQHEATPSYLELVEIIKSLKEEQKEMKHQLTVLTNRLSYNP
;
A
#
# COMPACT_ATOMS: atom_id res chain seq x y z
N MET A 1 -16.28 6.73 27.56
CA MET A 1 -17.04 6.62 26.31
C MET A 1 -16.88 5.18 25.79
N ALA A 2 -17.26 4.84 24.55
CA ALA A 2 -17.09 3.47 24.05
C ALA A 2 -15.61 3.18 23.76
N LYS A 3 -15.11 2.01 24.18
CA LYS A 3 -13.73 1.56 23.91
C LYS A 3 -13.71 0.63 22.70
N VAL A 4 -12.77 0.85 21.79
CA VAL A 4 -12.64 0.10 20.54
C VAL A 4 -11.22 -0.39 20.34
N ASN A 5 -11.07 -1.55 19.71
CA ASN A 5 -9.76 -2.05 19.30
C ASN A 5 -9.20 -1.22 18.12
N LEU A 6 -7.92 -1.41 17.82
CA LEU A 6 -7.22 -0.69 16.75
C LEU A 6 -7.85 -0.87 15.36
N SER A 7 -8.39 -2.04 15.05
CA SER A 7 -9.01 -2.31 13.75
C SER A 7 -10.30 -1.51 13.60
N LYS A 8 -11.12 -1.46 14.64
CA LYS A 8 -12.33 -0.65 14.64
C LYS A 8 -12.01 0.83 14.69
N ALA A 9 -11.00 1.27 15.46
CA ALA A 9 -10.52 2.65 15.46
C ALA A 9 -10.07 3.11 14.05
N ALA A 10 -9.37 2.24 13.32
CA ALA A 10 -8.98 2.51 11.93
C ALA A 10 -10.20 2.73 11.02
N GLN A 11 -11.24 1.89 11.16
CA GLN A 11 -12.49 2.04 10.41
C GLN A 11 -13.22 3.35 10.76
N LEU A 12 -13.39 3.65 12.06
CA LEU A 12 -14.11 4.83 12.54
C LEU A 12 -13.44 6.15 12.09
N THR A 13 -12.10 6.15 11.99
CA THR A 13 -11.30 7.34 11.66
C THR A 13 -10.91 7.44 10.18
N GLY A 14 -11.14 6.38 9.39
CA GLY A 14 -10.64 6.25 8.02
C GLY A 14 -9.11 6.25 7.91
N LYS A 15 -8.38 6.02 9.01
CA LYS A 15 -6.91 5.95 9.02
C LYS A 15 -6.44 4.51 8.98
N ASN A 16 -5.26 4.27 8.42
CA ASN A 16 -4.64 2.95 8.45
C ASN A 16 -4.36 2.52 9.91
N ARG A 17 -4.62 1.25 10.24
CA ARG A 17 -4.31 0.65 11.54
C ARG A 17 -2.85 0.90 11.99
N THR A 18 -1.88 0.85 11.08
CA THR A 18 -0.47 1.14 11.39
C THR A 18 -0.25 2.59 11.80
N THR A 19 -1.03 3.52 11.23
CA THR A 19 -1.02 4.93 11.62
C THR A 19 -1.59 5.13 13.02
N ILE A 20 -2.68 4.44 13.38
CA ILE A 20 -3.22 4.47 14.75
C ILE A 20 -2.17 3.94 15.74
N TRP A 21 -1.56 2.79 15.45
CA TRP A 21 -0.52 2.20 16.31
C TRP A 21 0.68 3.12 16.51
N ARG A 22 1.16 3.77 15.45
CA ARG A 22 2.25 4.75 15.54
C ARG A 22 1.85 5.95 16.41
N HIS A 23 0.62 6.44 16.30
CA HIS A 23 0.15 7.55 17.12
C HIS A 23 0.09 7.18 18.61
N ILE A 24 -0.31 5.95 18.94
CA ILE A 24 -0.22 5.41 20.30
C ILE A 24 1.23 5.38 20.77
N LYS A 25 2.14 4.78 19.97
CA LYS A 25 3.56 4.68 20.32
C LYS A 25 4.22 6.07 20.52
N SER A 26 3.80 7.07 19.76
CA SER A 26 4.28 8.45 19.89
C SER A 26 3.64 9.25 21.05
N GLY A 27 2.63 8.70 21.74
CA GLY A 27 1.89 9.39 22.80
C GLY A 27 0.84 10.40 22.31
N LYS A 28 0.63 10.52 20.99
CA LYS A 28 -0.41 11.40 20.43
C LYS A 28 -1.82 10.94 20.80
N LEU A 29 -2.03 9.63 20.81
CA LEU A 29 -3.31 8.98 21.11
C LEU A 29 -3.16 8.18 22.41
N SER A 30 -4.03 8.42 23.39
CA SER A 30 -4.06 7.61 24.59
C SER A 30 -4.72 6.26 24.31
N SER A 31 -4.16 5.19 24.87
CA SER A 31 -4.70 3.84 24.78
C SER A 31 -4.58 3.12 26.10
N GLU A 32 -5.55 2.28 26.40
CA GLU A 32 -5.50 1.33 27.51
C GLU A 32 -5.20 -0.08 26.99
N ARG A 33 -4.96 -1.02 27.90
CA ARG A 33 -4.80 -2.44 27.60
C ARG A 33 -6.07 -3.18 28.06
N ASP A 34 -6.56 -4.10 27.23
CA ASP A 34 -7.64 -5.00 27.64
C ASP A 34 -7.11 -6.18 28.48
N SER A 35 -8.00 -7.13 28.82
CA SER A 35 -7.65 -8.32 29.59
C SER A 35 -6.69 -9.28 28.88
N LEU A 36 -6.48 -9.11 27.58
CA LEU A 36 -5.55 -9.88 26.74
C LEU A 36 -4.29 -9.07 26.39
N ASP A 37 -4.04 -7.97 27.10
CA ASP A 37 -2.96 -7.01 26.85
C ASP A 37 -2.97 -6.36 25.44
N MET A 38 -4.14 -6.36 24.79
CA MET A 38 -4.33 -5.73 23.50
C MET A 38 -4.67 -4.25 23.66
N PRO A 39 -4.11 -3.35 22.82
CA PRO A 39 -4.40 -1.94 22.91
C PRO A 39 -5.84 -1.62 22.50
N ILE A 40 -6.54 -0.89 23.36
CA ILE A 40 -7.88 -0.36 23.14
C ILE A 40 -7.87 1.16 23.30
N VAL A 41 -8.69 1.85 22.50
CA VAL A 41 -8.75 3.31 22.46
C VAL A 41 -10.18 3.76 22.72
N ASP A 42 -10.37 4.80 23.53
CA ASP A 42 -11.68 5.41 23.70
C ASP A 42 -12.04 6.23 22.44
N THR A 43 -13.30 6.13 22.00
CA THR A 43 -13.88 7.02 20.97
C THR A 43 -13.69 8.51 21.27
N SER A 44 -13.66 8.95 22.54
CA SER A 44 -13.32 10.35 22.89
C SER A 44 -11.93 10.74 22.40
N GLU A 45 -10.94 9.87 22.59
CA GLU A 45 -9.56 10.08 22.17
C GLU A 45 -9.44 10.10 20.65
N LEU A 46 -10.18 9.23 19.95
CA LEU A 46 -10.26 9.28 18.50
C LEU A 46 -10.82 10.62 18.02
N ILE A 47 -11.87 11.12 18.66
CA ILE A 47 -12.49 12.40 18.31
C ILE A 47 -11.53 13.57 18.58
N ARG A 48 -10.83 13.55 19.73
CA ARG A 48 -9.84 14.57 20.09
C ARG A 48 -8.71 14.66 19.07
N VAL A 49 -8.22 13.52 18.59
CA VAL A 49 -7.01 13.45 17.75
C VAL A 49 -7.33 13.58 16.25
N TYR A 50 -8.47 13.04 15.80
CA TYR A 50 -8.81 12.96 14.38
C TYR A 50 -10.06 13.75 13.99
N GLY A 51 -10.80 14.32 14.95
CA GLY A 51 -12.03 15.06 14.71
C GLY A 51 -13.25 14.15 14.59
N SER A 52 -14.16 14.46 13.66
CA SER A 52 -15.35 13.66 13.43
C SER A 52 -15.00 12.21 13.06
N ILE A 53 -15.62 11.24 13.73
CA ILE A 53 -15.50 9.82 13.43
C ILE A 53 -16.81 9.29 12.82
N SER A 54 -16.72 8.36 11.89
CA SER A 54 -17.90 7.71 11.30
C SER A 54 -18.33 6.54 12.17
N LEU A 55 -19.41 6.72 12.94
CA LEU A 55 -19.98 5.66 13.80
C LEU A 55 -20.66 4.56 12.96
N ASP A 56 -21.10 4.90 11.76
CA ASP A 56 -21.77 4.01 10.80
C ASP A 56 -20.80 3.33 9.83
N ALA A 57 -19.55 3.12 10.24
CA ALA A 57 -18.57 2.39 9.44
C ALA A 57 -18.95 0.88 9.37
N THR A 58 -20.04 0.56 8.68
CA THR A 58 -20.17 -0.69 7.93
C THR A 58 -19.06 -0.69 6.90
N PRO A 59 -18.14 -1.65 6.93
CA PRO A 59 -17.09 -1.71 5.94
C PRO A 59 -17.74 -2.05 4.61
N THR A 60 -17.95 -1.06 3.74
CA THR A 60 -17.89 -1.36 2.32
C THR A 60 -16.46 -1.86 2.10
N PRO A 61 -16.26 -3.11 1.65
CA PRO A 61 -14.93 -3.55 1.30
C PRO A 61 -14.58 -2.78 0.02
N ASP A 62 -14.02 -1.58 0.17
CA ASP A 62 -13.08 -1.04 -0.81
C ASP A 62 -11.87 -1.96 -0.75
N LYS A 63 -12.04 -3.14 -1.35
CA LYS A 63 -10.96 -3.87 -1.95
C LYS A 63 -10.38 -2.86 -2.92
N LYS A 64 -9.31 -2.17 -2.52
CA LYS A 64 -8.29 -1.80 -3.49
C LYS A 64 -7.99 -3.11 -4.19
N GLN A 65 -8.60 -3.30 -5.36
CA GLN A 65 -8.25 -4.35 -6.27
C GLN A 65 -6.78 -4.06 -6.54
N HIS A 66 -5.90 -4.75 -5.82
CA HIS A 66 -4.60 -5.00 -6.35
C HIS A 66 -4.91 -5.68 -7.67
N GLU A 67 -4.63 -4.99 -8.78
CA GLU A 67 -4.61 -5.64 -10.09
C GLU A 67 -3.87 -6.96 -9.89
N ALA A 68 -4.52 -8.05 -10.30
CA ALA A 68 -4.02 -9.39 -10.04
C ALA A 68 -2.53 -9.41 -10.44
N THR A 69 -1.65 -9.63 -9.47
CA THR A 69 -0.22 -9.79 -9.75
C THR A 69 -0.13 -10.80 -10.90
N PRO A 70 0.45 -10.44 -12.06
CA PRO A 70 0.45 -11.32 -13.21
C PRO A 70 1.01 -12.68 -12.79
N SER A 71 0.40 -13.75 -13.28
CA SER A 71 0.86 -15.10 -12.96
C SER A 71 2.35 -15.21 -13.30
N TYR A 72 3.12 -15.98 -12.52
CA TYR A 72 4.54 -16.18 -12.78
C TYR A 72 4.83 -16.55 -14.25
N LEU A 73 3.94 -17.33 -14.87
CA LEU A 73 4.03 -17.70 -16.29
C LEU A 73 3.89 -16.50 -17.24
N GLU A 74 2.98 -15.58 -16.93
CA GLU A 74 2.77 -14.36 -17.70
C GLU A 74 3.96 -13.41 -17.56
N LEU A 75 4.53 -13.29 -16.36
CA LEU A 75 5.76 -12.53 -16.13
C LEU A 75 6.93 -13.08 -16.93
N VAL A 76 7.07 -14.41 -17.01
CA VAL A 76 8.12 -15.06 -17.82
C VAL A 76 7.95 -14.75 -19.30
N GLU A 77 6.72 -14.79 -19.82
CA GLU A 77 6.46 -14.47 -21.23
C GLU A 77 6.75 -12.99 -21.55
N ILE A 78 6.39 -12.07 -20.64
CA ILE A 78 6.72 -10.65 -20.76
C ILE A 78 8.24 -10.43 -20.73
N ILE A 79 8.97 -11.09 -19.83
CA ILE A 79 10.43 -10.98 -19.76
C ILE A 79 11.07 -11.48 -21.06
N LYS A 80 10.52 -12.54 -21.65
CA LYS A 80 11.01 -13.10 -22.92
C LYS A 80 10.79 -12.14 -24.08
N SER A 81 9.58 -11.56 -24.20
CA SER A 81 9.28 -10.61 -25.28
C SER A 81 10.14 -9.34 -25.18
N LEU A 82 10.29 -8.79 -23.98
CA LEU A 82 11.15 -7.62 -23.73
C LEU A 82 12.62 -7.89 -24.08
N LYS A 83 13.12 -9.10 -23.81
CA LYS A 83 14.50 -9.48 -24.17
C LYS A 83 14.72 -9.54 -25.68
N GLU A 84 13.75 -10.06 -26.43
CA GLU A 84 13.85 -10.09 -27.90
C GLU A 84 13.80 -8.68 -28.49
N GLU A 85 12.92 -7.80 -27.98
CA GLU A 85 12.88 -6.40 -28.41
C GLU A 85 14.22 -5.68 -28.15
N GLN A 86 14.82 -5.89 -26.97
CA GLN A 86 16.14 -5.33 -26.66
C GLN A 86 17.23 -5.85 -27.59
N LYS A 87 17.19 -7.12 -27.96
CA LYS A 87 18.16 -7.72 -28.88
C LYS A 87 18.05 -7.10 -30.26
N GLU A 88 16.83 -6.91 -30.76
CA GLU A 88 16.57 -6.26 -32.04
C GLU A 88 17.03 -4.80 -32.03
N MET A 89 16.70 -4.05 -30.97
CA MET A 89 17.14 -2.66 -30.81
C MET A 89 18.67 -2.54 -30.83
N LYS A 90 19.38 -3.44 -30.14
CA LYS A 90 20.85 -3.47 -30.15
C LYS A 90 21.41 -3.82 -31.54
N HIS A 91 20.75 -4.71 -32.27
CA HIS A 91 21.15 -5.02 -33.65
C HIS A 91 21.03 -3.79 -34.55
N GLN A 92 19.92 -3.07 -34.49
CA GLN A 92 19.72 -1.83 -35.25
C GLN A 92 20.77 -0.77 -34.92
N LEU A 93 21.08 -0.58 -33.63
CA LEU A 93 22.15 0.33 -33.21
C LEU A 93 23.51 -0.07 -33.77
N THR A 94 23.82 -1.37 -33.79
CA THR A 94 25.07 -1.88 -34.37
C THR A 94 25.14 -1.58 -35.87
N VAL A 95 24.06 -1.84 -36.60
CA VAL A 95 23.97 -1.57 -38.04
C VAL A 95 24.12 -0.07 -38.33
N LEU A 96 23.43 0.80 -37.58
CA LEU A 96 23.54 2.24 -37.72
C LEU A 96 24.96 2.73 -37.40
N THR A 97 25.55 2.23 -36.31
CA THR A 97 26.93 2.59 -35.92
C THR A 97 27.92 2.21 -37.01
N ASN A 98 27.83 1.00 -37.57
CA ASN A 98 28.69 0.54 -38.65
C ASN A 98 28.56 1.41 -39.91
N ARG A 99 27.33 1.85 -40.24
CA ARG A 99 27.08 2.76 -41.37
C ARG A 99 27.66 4.15 -41.15
N LEU A 100 27.61 4.70 -39.93
CA LEU A 100 28.26 5.97 -39.62
C LEU A 100 29.80 5.88 -39.59
N SER A 101 30.35 4.73 -39.19
CA SER A 101 31.80 4.51 -39.16
C SER A 101 32.41 4.24 -40.54
N TYR A 102 31.61 3.83 -41.52
CA TYR A 102 32.04 3.66 -42.90
C TYR A 102 31.92 4.99 -43.63
N ASN A 103 32.97 5.82 -43.53
CA ASN A 103 33.16 7.00 -44.37
C ASN A 103 34.23 6.63 -45.43
N PRO A 104 33.86 6.47 -46.72
CA PRO A 104 34.79 6.11 -47.78
C PRO A 104 35.91 7.14 -48.01
#